data_AF-A0A154BQ45-F1
#
_entry.id   AF-A0A154BQ45-F1
#
_cell.length_a   1.000
_cell.length_b   1.000
_cell.length_c   1.000
_cell.angle_alpha   90.00
_cell.angle_beta   90.00
_cell.angle_gamma   90.00
#
_symmetry.space_group_name_H-M   'P 1'
#
loop_
_entity.id
_entity.type
_entity.pdbx_description
1 polymer ?
#
loop_
_entity_poly.entity_id
_entity_poly.type
_entity_poly.pdbx_seq_one_letter_code
_entity_poly.pdbx_strand_id
1 'polypeptide(L)'
;MKRMVFLLLLLIIGLAEPGMASSTDDMQYVEVYVRQKDGATEIVSSGRISQTQILVPAFIFPTHIAPGTSSFDEKSGRLKLAVSKPDWQLETAKLDANLKSGVTLNFLATLHENEYFVNIKNMEKILGIRLRHDQEAGRLYIERGASFADKQLNKVRPAWSPKGKLNLVWDYIPRFSPDLTKQATISGLDVISPTWFSISADGRLLINNANLKYVQDAHAKGYKVWPLFKNGDFDPDLTKEFLASETMQDLIISQLLVYTALYDLDGINIDFEDVYEEDRDRLTGFVKRLADALREQNVISSVDVTVPGPSPNWSKCYDRKGLAQAVDYVMVMTYDEHWGASPVAGPVSSLGWVDRNLDLIINNYIPREKLVMGIPFYTREWRETIDEHGKVKVRSKAYGMDDIQKTLEEHNLKPIWLDDKGLFYTEYKKDGSLYRIWLEDEKSIAKKAALVKKYDLAGAASWRKGFEAPHIWPVLEKELKAKPKVSKK
;
A
#
# COMPACT_ATOMS: atom_id res chain seq x y z
N MET A 1 -44.43 18.01 3.34
CA MET A 1 -43.55 17.42 4.38
C MET A 1 -43.57 15.90 4.22
N LYS A 2 -42.42 15.25 4.41
CA LYS A 2 -42.09 13.81 4.21
C LYS A 2 -41.56 13.45 2.82
N ARG A 3 -40.22 13.44 2.74
CA ARG A 3 -39.39 12.83 1.70
C ARG A 3 -39.50 11.30 1.81
N MET A 4 -39.79 10.63 0.69
CA MET A 4 -39.66 9.18 0.53
C MET A 4 -38.19 8.84 0.26
N VAL A 5 -37.59 8.06 1.14
CA VAL A 5 -36.25 7.46 0.97
C VAL A 5 -36.44 6.15 0.21
N PHE A 6 -35.81 6.03 -0.96
CA PHE A 6 -35.70 4.79 -1.71
C PHE A 6 -34.60 3.93 -1.08
N LEU A 7 -35.00 2.78 -0.52
CA LEU A 7 -34.11 1.75 -0.01
C LEU A 7 -33.69 0.87 -1.19
N LEU A 8 -32.43 0.96 -1.62
CA LEU A 8 -31.87 0.07 -2.63
C LEU A 8 -31.43 -1.23 -1.95
N LEU A 9 -32.13 -2.33 -2.25
CA LEU A 9 -31.73 -3.69 -1.85
C LEU A 9 -30.38 -4.03 -2.51
N LEU A 10 -29.33 -4.22 -1.71
CA LEU A 10 -28.14 -4.96 -2.15
C LEU A 10 -28.50 -6.45 -2.18
N LEU A 11 -28.49 -7.02 -3.37
CA LEU A 11 -28.56 -8.46 -3.60
C LEU A 11 -27.24 -9.08 -3.10
N ILE A 12 -27.31 -9.78 -1.98
CA ILE A 12 -26.23 -10.62 -1.46
C ILE A 12 -26.13 -11.85 -2.36
N ILE A 13 -25.25 -11.79 -3.36
CA ILE A 13 -24.75 -12.99 -4.04
C ILE A 13 -23.45 -13.36 -3.33
N GLY A 14 -23.40 -14.59 -2.81
CA GLY A 14 -22.31 -15.12 -2.01
C GLY A 14 -20.95 -14.94 -2.68
N LEU A 15 -20.18 -13.98 -2.19
CA LEU A 15 -18.74 -13.94 -2.35
C LEU A 15 -18.16 -14.89 -1.33
N ALA A 16 -17.35 -15.84 -1.80
CA ALA A 16 -16.51 -16.68 -0.97
C ALA A 16 -15.78 -15.81 0.07
N GLU A 17 -15.78 -16.28 1.32
CA GLU A 17 -15.07 -15.64 2.42
C GLU A 17 -13.62 -15.32 2.00
N PRO A 18 -13.13 -14.08 2.17
CA PRO A 18 -11.72 -13.81 1.95
C PRO A 18 -10.94 -14.66 2.96
N GLY A 19 -10.10 -15.54 2.42
CA GLY A 19 -9.43 -16.61 3.13
C GLY A 19 -8.87 -16.19 4.48
N MET A 20 -9.21 -16.97 5.50
CA MET A 20 -8.52 -16.96 6.78
C MET A 20 -7.02 -17.04 6.52
N ALA A 21 -6.27 -16.06 7.02
CA ALA A 21 -4.82 -16.13 7.08
C ALA A 21 -4.43 -17.25 8.07
N SER A 22 -4.43 -18.50 7.60
CA SER A 22 -3.76 -19.59 8.28
C SER A 22 -2.26 -19.42 8.00
N SER A 23 -1.61 -18.67 8.89
CA SER A 23 -0.16 -18.72 9.05
C SER A 23 0.17 -19.96 9.85
N THR A 24 0.32 -21.11 9.19
CA THR A 24 1.13 -22.20 9.76
C THR A 24 2.60 -21.85 9.54
N ASP A 25 3.02 -20.71 10.12
CA ASP A 25 4.35 -20.69 10.73
C ASP A 25 4.25 -21.72 11.86
N ASP A 26 5.24 -22.59 12.07
CA ASP A 26 5.21 -23.56 13.18
C ASP A 26 5.27 -22.78 14.50
N MET A 27 4.11 -22.26 14.92
CA MET A 27 3.99 -21.42 16.09
C MET A 27 3.91 -22.31 17.32
N GLN A 28 4.83 -22.10 18.23
CA GLN A 28 4.80 -22.76 19.53
C GLN A 28 3.74 -22.10 20.40
N TYR A 29 2.83 -22.89 20.94
CA TYR A 29 1.92 -22.46 21.99
C TYR A 29 2.68 -22.25 23.29
N VAL A 30 2.41 -21.14 23.96
CA VAL A 30 3.03 -20.79 25.24
C VAL A 30 2.01 -20.28 26.24
N GLU A 31 2.22 -20.57 27.52
CA GLU A 31 1.50 -19.90 28.60
C GLU A 31 2.05 -18.48 28.78
N VAL A 32 1.17 -17.47 28.88
CA VAL A 32 1.56 -16.06 29.03
C VAL A 32 1.42 -15.63 30.49
N TYR A 33 2.56 -15.26 31.07
CA TYR A 33 2.69 -14.75 32.42
C TYR A 33 2.96 -13.24 32.35
N VAL A 34 2.16 -12.43 33.04
CA VAL A 34 2.41 -11.00 33.16
C VAL A 34 2.88 -10.69 34.57
N ARG A 35 4.10 -10.18 34.69
CA ARG A 35 4.66 -9.68 35.96
C ARG A 35 4.41 -8.18 36.07
N GLN A 36 3.63 -7.81 37.05
CA GLN A 36 3.26 -6.44 37.39
C GLN A 36 4.45 -5.69 38.01
N LYS A 37 4.37 -4.35 38.06
CA LYS A 37 5.45 -3.49 38.61
C LYS A 37 5.70 -3.73 40.10
N ASP A 38 4.68 -4.16 40.84
CA ASP A 38 4.77 -4.52 42.26
C ASP A 38 5.36 -5.92 42.50
N GLY A 39 5.69 -6.65 41.44
CA GLY A 39 6.26 -7.98 41.47
C GLY A 39 5.24 -9.12 41.44
N ALA A 40 3.93 -8.84 41.49
CA ALA A 40 2.89 -9.87 41.35
C ALA A 40 2.95 -10.50 39.95
N THR A 41 2.79 -11.82 39.88
CA THR A 41 2.78 -12.57 38.60
C THR A 41 1.43 -13.23 38.45
N GLU A 42 0.78 -13.00 37.32
CA GLU A 42 -0.52 -13.56 36.98
C GLU A 42 -0.41 -14.39 35.70
N ILE A 43 -1.04 -15.57 35.68
CA ILE A 43 -1.28 -16.33 34.45
C ILE A 43 -2.48 -15.69 33.78
N VAL A 44 -2.29 -15.19 32.56
CA VAL A 44 -3.33 -14.38 31.92
C VAL A 44 -4.05 -15.14 30.80
N SER A 45 -3.30 -15.83 29.92
CA SER A 45 -3.86 -16.61 28.81
C SER A 45 -2.77 -17.46 28.13
N SER A 46 -3.07 -17.99 26.95
CA SER A 46 -2.10 -18.60 26.03
C SER A 46 -1.71 -17.64 24.91
N GLY A 47 -0.47 -17.74 24.45
CA GLY A 47 0.11 -16.98 23.34
C GLY A 47 0.75 -17.92 22.32
N ARG A 48 1.29 -17.33 21.26
CA ARG A 48 1.94 -18.06 20.17
C ARG A 48 3.25 -17.38 19.82
N ILE A 49 4.32 -18.15 19.67
CA ILE A 49 5.65 -17.62 19.34
C ILE A 49 6.19 -18.34 18.11
N SER A 50 6.76 -17.56 17.19
CA SER A 50 7.61 -18.05 16.10
C SER A 50 8.92 -17.26 16.05
N GLN A 51 9.76 -17.55 15.06
CA GLN A 51 10.96 -16.76 14.82
C GLN A 51 10.62 -15.30 14.49
N THR A 52 9.48 -15.03 13.87
CA THR A 52 9.12 -13.70 13.33
C THR A 52 8.06 -12.97 14.17
N GLN A 53 7.35 -13.68 15.06
CA GLN A 53 6.22 -13.12 15.80
C GLN A 53 6.17 -13.58 17.26
N ILE A 54 5.68 -12.69 18.13
CA ILE A 54 5.26 -13.01 19.50
C ILE A 54 3.82 -12.52 19.61
N LEU A 55 2.88 -13.44 19.41
CA LEU A 55 1.45 -13.17 19.42
C LEU A 55 0.89 -13.39 20.83
N VAL A 56 0.29 -12.35 21.40
CA VAL A 56 -0.43 -12.44 22.68
C VAL A 56 -1.87 -11.98 22.50
N PRO A 57 -2.83 -12.49 23.29
CA PRO A 57 -4.23 -12.11 23.14
C PRO A 57 -4.44 -10.59 23.26
N ALA A 58 -5.29 -10.03 22.41
CA ALA A 58 -5.51 -8.59 22.38
C ALA A 58 -6.24 -8.10 23.64
N PHE A 59 -7.08 -8.95 24.24
CA PHE A 59 -7.89 -8.59 25.41
C PHE A 59 -7.05 -8.33 26.67
N ILE A 60 -5.81 -8.82 26.75
CA ILE A 60 -4.94 -8.62 27.93
C ILE A 60 -4.26 -7.24 27.93
N PHE A 61 -4.37 -6.46 26.85
CA PHE A 61 -3.74 -5.15 26.78
C PHE A 61 -4.34 -4.14 27.76
N PRO A 62 -5.67 -3.91 27.77
CA PRO A 62 -6.28 -2.89 28.63
C PRO A 62 -6.20 -3.21 30.12
N THR A 63 -5.94 -4.46 30.49
CA THR A 63 -5.92 -4.94 31.89
C THR A 63 -4.51 -5.24 32.38
N HIS A 64 -3.68 -5.92 31.59
CA HIS A 64 -2.41 -6.47 32.05
C HIS A 64 -1.19 -5.80 31.42
N ILE A 65 -1.17 -5.53 30.10
CA ILE A 65 0.04 -4.99 29.44
C ILE A 65 0.12 -3.46 29.59
N ALA A 66 -0.92 -2.75 29.13
CA ALA A 66 -0.95 -1.30 29.02
C ALA A 66 -2.27 -0.70 29.57
N PRO A 67 -2.59 -0.95 30.86
CA PRO A 67 -3.82 -0.47 31.48
C PRO A 67 -3.89 1.06 31.55
N GLY A 68 -5.08 1.59 31.25
CA GLY A 68 -5.36 3.03 31.19
C GLY A 68 -4.79 3.74 29.95
N THR A 69 -3.91 3.08 29.20
CA THR A 69 -3.26 3.62 27.99
C THR A 69 -3.60 2.84 26.73
N SER A 70 -4.42 1.79 26.81
CA SER A 70 -4.83 1.00 25.66
C SER A 70 -6.31 0.63 25.70
N SER A 71 -6.86 0.35 24.52
CA SER A 71 -8.23 -0.14 24.35
C SER A 71 -8.28 -1.10 23.16
N PHE A 72 -9.02 -2.19 23.28
CA PHE A 72 -9.24 -3.13 22.19
C PHE A 72 -10.71 -3.08 21.74
N ASP A 73 -10.93 -2.96 20.44
CA ASP A 73 -12.26 -3.04 19.82
C ASP A 73 -12.38 -4.35 19.03
N GLU A 74 -13.15 -5.29 19.57
CA GLU A 74 -13.38 -6.60 18.95
C GLU A 74 -14.08 -6.53 17.58
N LYS A 75 -14.91 -5.49 17.34
CA LYS A 75 -15.65 -5.36 16.07
C LYS A 75 -14.69 -5.02 14.93
N SER A 76 -13.79 -4.08 15.17
CA SER A 76 -12.76 -3.72 14.19
C SER A 76 -11.51 -4.60 14.28
N GLY A 77 -11.35 -5.38 15.34
CA GLY A 77 -10.15 -6.16 15.62
C GLY A 77 -8.93 -5.26 15.86
N ARG A 78 -9.12 -4.06 16.40
CA ARG A 78 -8.05 -3.06 16.52
C ARG A 78 -7.70 -2.74 17.96
N LEU A 79 -6.41 -2.81 18.24
CA LEU A 79 -5.82 -2.28 19.46
C LEU A 79 -5.45 -0.81 19.23
N LYS A 80 -5.87 0.08 20.13
CA LYS A 80 -5.35 1.44 20.25
C LYS A 80 -4.43 1.53 21.46
N LEU A 81 -3.29 2.20 21.30
CA LEU A 81 -2.28 2.40 22.34
C LEU A 81 -1.89 3.88 22.38
N ALA A 82 -2.22 4.57 23.46
CA ALA A 82 -1.84 5.96 23.70
C ALA A 82 -0.55 6.02 24.55
N VAL A 83 0.47 6.66 24.00
CA VAL A 83 1.76 6.90 24.67
C VAL A 83 1.90 8.41 24.89
N SER A 84 1.44 8.92 26.03
CA SER A 84 1.44 10.37 26.30
C SER A 84 2.83 10.96 26.53
N LYS A 85 3.78 10.15 27.02
CA LYS A 85 5.17 10.55 27.26
C LYS A 85 6.11 9.44 26.80
N PRO A 86 6.50 9.42 25.51
CA PRO A 86 7.48 8.46 25.00
C PRO A 86 8.78 8.53 25.79
N ASP A 87 9.22 7.39 26.35
CA ASP A 87 10.55 7.22 26.98
C ASP A 87 11.53 6.49 26.06
N TRP A 88 11.22 6.49 24.77
CA TRP A 88 11.98 5.93 23.68
C TRP A 88 12.25 7.02 22.64
N GLN A 89 13.21 6.77 21.77
CA GLN A 89 13.70 7.74 20.78
C GLN A 89 13.53 7.17 19.38
N LEU A 90 13.25 8.06 18.44
CA LEU A 90 13.42 7.79 17.02
C LEU A 90 14.91 7.89 16.66
N GLU A 91 15.19 7.71 15.38
CA GLU A 91 16.54 7.62 14.84
C GLU A 91 17.35 8.91 15.03
N THR A 92 16.69 10.07 15.15
CA THR A 92 17.34 11.37 15.37
C THR A 92 16.57 12.25 16.36
N ALA A 93 17.28 13.15 17.05
CA ALA A 93 16.69 14.09 18.00
C ALA A 93 15.69 15.07 17.35
N LYS A 94 15.82 15.33 16.04
CA LYS A 94 14.86 16.15 15.28
C LYS A 94 13.52 15.41 15.15
N LEU A 95 13.56 14.10 14.95
CA LEU A 95 12.35 13.28 14.88
C LEU A 95 11.65 13.18 16.23
N ASP A 96 12.40 13.06 17.32
CA ASP A 96 11.87 13.05 18.69
C ASP A 96 11.01 14.27 19.00
N ALA A 97 11.27 15.42 18.35
CA ALA A 97 10.48 16.63 18.53
C ALA A 97 9.01 16.47 18.10
N ASN A 98 8.73 15.57 17.14
CA ASN A 98 7.36 15.26 16.70
C ASN A 98 6.56 14.51 17.77
N LEU A 99 7.25 13.87 18.73
CA LEU A 99 6.64 13.00 19.73
C LEU A 99 6.39 13.69 21.08
N LYS A 100 6.71 14.98 21.21
CA LYS A 100 6.60 15.74 22.47
C LYS A 100 5.18 15.74 23.07
N SER A 101 4.16 15.72 22.23
CA SER A 101 2.75 15.69 22.63
C SER A 101 2.22 14.27 22.88
N GLY A 102 3.09 13.26 22.78
CA GLY A 102 2.72 11.85 22.76
C GLY A 102 2.23 11.39 21.40
N VAL A 103 1.91 10.10 21.31
CA VAL A 103 1.43 9.45 20.08
C VAL A 103 0.34 8.43 20.42
N THR A 104 -0.69 8.33 19.57
CA THR A 104 -1.65 7.24 19.64
C THR A 104 -1.41 6.31 18.46
N LEU A 105 -1.18 5.04 18.74
CA LEU A 105 -0.93 4.00 17.76
C LEU A 105 -2.15 3.09 17.63
N ASN A 106 -2.29 2.50 16.47
CA ASN A 106 -3.33 1.60 16.05
C ASN A 106 -2.68 0.34 15.49
N PHE A 107 -3.14 -0.82 15.93
CA PHE A 107 -2.63 -2.11 15.48
C PHE A 107 -3.80 -3.00 15.10
N LEU A 108 -3.71 -3.63 13.93
CA LEU A 108 -4.63 -4.68 13.52
C LEU A 108 -4.24 -5.98 14.22
N ALA A 109 -5.16 -6.55 14.99
CA ALA A 109 -4.99 -7.88 15.56
C ALA A 109 -5.27 -8.96 14.50
N THR A 110 -4.58 -10.09 14.61
CA THR A 110 -4.81 -11.26 13.77
C THR A 110 -5.77 -12.20 14.49
N LEU A 111 -6.76 -12.75 13.78
CA LEU A 111 -7.73 -13.67 14.34
C LEU A 111 -7.22 -15.12 14.19
N HIS A 112 -7.11 -15.84 15.30
CA HIS A 112 -6.81 -17.27 15.31
C HIS A 112 -7.81 -17.99 16.23
N GLU A 113 -8.49 -19.02 15.71
CA GLU A 113 -9.41 -19.85 16.51
C GLU A 113 -10.45 -19.04 17.32
N ASN A 114 -10.99 -17.99 16.69
CA ASN A 114 -11.95 -17.03 17.27
C ASN A 114 -11.40 -16.08 18.35
N GLU A 115 -10.09 -16.01 18.52
CA GLU A 115 -9.44 -15.08 19.44
C GLU A 115 -8.50 -14.13 18.69
N TYR A 116 -8.49 -12.86 19.09
CA TYR A 116 -7.62 -11.85 18.48
C TYR A 116 -6.27 -11.80 19.18
N PHE A 117 -5.20 -11.78 18.39
CA PHE A 117 -3.83 -11.70 18.86
C PHE A 117 -3.12 -10.47 18.28
N VAL A 118 -2.29 -9.82 19.10
CA VAL A 118 -1.41 -8.73 18.69
C VAL A 118 0.03 -9.21 18.75
N ASN A 119 0.80 -8.90 17.70
CA ASN A 119 2.23 -9.16 17.69
C ASN A 119 2.95 -8.11 18.54
N ILE A 120 3.55 -8.52 19.66
CA ILE A 120 4.31 -7.64 20.55
C ILE A 120 5.82 -7.68 20.31
N LYS A 121 6.27 -8.43 19.31
CA LYS A 121 7.67 -8.42 18.91
C LYS A 121 8.08 -7.02 18.42
N ASN A 122 9.21 -6.52 18.89
CA ASN A 122 9.72 -5.16 18.67
C ASN A 122 8.89 -4.05 19.34
N MET A 123 7.90 -4.37 20.17
CA MET A 123 7.09 -3.39 20.90
C MET A 123 7.59 -3.16 22.34
N GLU A 124 8.67 -3.81 22.77
CA GLU A 124 9.17 -3.81 24.15
C GLU A 124 9.43 -2.39 24.68
N LYS A 125 10.10 -1.56 23.88
CA LYS A 125 10.42 -0.16 24.25
C LYS A 125 9.18 0.72 24.30
N ILE A 126 8.24 0.56 23.36
CA ILE A 126 7.02 1.36 23.34
C ILE A 126 6.03 0.97 24.43
N LEU A 127 6.02 -0.30 24.85
CA LEU A 127 5.18 -0.82 25.92
C LEU A 127 5.85 -0.72 27.30
N GLY A 128 7.17 -0.49 27.37
CA GLY A 128 7.92 -0.52 28.63
C GLY A 128 7.91 -1.90 29.28
N ILE A 129 8.03 -2.96 28.46
CA ILE A 129 7.99 -4.36 28.90
C ILE A 129 9.27 -5.10 28.53
N ARG A 130 9.68 -6.08 29.32
CA ARG A 130 10.72 -7.05 28.96
C ARG A 130 10.09 -8.40 28.69
N LEU A 131 10.46 -9.02 27.57
CA LEU A 131 10.01 -10.36 27.20
C LEU A 131 11.09 -11.39 27.57
N ARG A 132 10.68 -12.48 28.21
CA ARG A 132 11.52 -13.65 28.47
C ARG A 132 10.77 -14.90 28.06
N HIS A 133 11.32 -15.63 27.09
CA HIS A 133 10.76 -16.91 26.63
C HIS A 133 11.53 -18.06 27.28
N ASP A 134 10.81 -18.93 27.98
CA ASP A 134 11.27 -20.19 28.54
C ASP A 134 10.77 -21.32 27.65
N GLN A 135 11.63 -21.76 26.72
CA GLN A 135 11.27 -22.75 25.70
C GLN A 135 10.97 -24.12 26.28
N GLU A 136 11.71 -24.54 27.30
CA GLU A 136 11.56 -25.86 27.95
C GLU A 136 10.23 -25.93 28.71
N ALA A 137 9.86 -24.87 29.42
CA ALA A 137 8.59 -24.81 30.14
C ALA A 137 7.40 -24.41 29.26
N GLY A 138 7.63 -23.95 28.02
CA GLY A 138 6.58 -23.42 27.14
C GLY A 138 5.93 -22.14 27.70
N ARG A 139 6.73 -21.21 28.24
CA ARG A 139 6.22 -20.01 28.94
C ARG A 139 6.81 -18.72 28.39
N LEU A 140 5.95 -17.72 28.21
CA LEU A 140 6.34 -16.34 27.91
C LEU A 140 6.09 -15.47 29.14
N TYR A 141 7.13 -14.80 29.63
CA TYR A 141 7.03 -13.82 30.70
C TYR A 141 7.10 -12.41 30.12
N ILE A 142 6.11 -11.59 30.47
CA ILE A 142 6.01 -10.17 30.14
C ILE A 142 6.21 -9.38 31.43
N GLU A 143 7.38 -8.76 31.59
CA GLU A 143 7.73 -7.98 32.78
C GLU A 143 7.48 -6.50 32.54
N ARG A 144 6.56 -5.89 33.29
CA ARG A 144 6.22 -4.47 33.14
C ARG A 144 7.20 -3.55 33.85
N GLY A 145 7.31 -2.32 33.36
CA GLY A 145 8.18 -1.30 33.95
C GLY A 145 9.65 -1.52 33.64
N ALA A 146 9.94 -2.21 32.53
CA ALA A 146 11.28 -2.36 32.04
C ALA A 146 11.85 -1.00 31.62
N SER A 147 13.10 -0.75 31.99
CA SER A 147 13.90 0.35 31.47
C SER A 147 14.96 -0.18 30.51
N PHE A 148 15.29 0.62 29.52
CA PHE A 148 16.27 0.29 28.48
C PHE A 148 17.39 1.30 28.49
N ALA A 149 18.63 0.81 28.46
CA ALA A 149 19.81 1.66 28.29
C ALA A 149 19.81 2.29 26.89
N ASP A 150 19.52 1.48 25.88
CA ASP A 150 19.27 1.94 24.51
C ASP A 150 17.77 2.19 24.30
N LYS A 151 17.43 3.46 24.09
CA LYS A 151 16.06 3.93 23.90
C LYS A 151 15.64 4.04 22.43
N GLN A 152 16.55 3.86 21.47
CA GLN A 152 16.24 4.02 20.05
C GLN A 152 15.34 2.89 19.53
N LEU A 153 14.22 3.22 18.88
CA LEU A 153 13.35 2.19 18.29
C LEU A 153 13.99 1.50 17.09
N ASN A 154 14.73 2.26 16.28
CA ASN A 154 15.49 1.76 15.14
C ASN A 154 16.72 2.67 14.93
N LYS A 155 17.58 2.33 13.97
CA LYS A 155 18.74 3.11 13.54
C LYS A 155 18.44 3.74 12.18
N VAL A 156 19.14 4.83 11.88
CA VAL A 156 19.12 5.42 10.53
C VAL A 156 19.51 4.34 9.52
N ARG A 157 18.64 4.12 8.52
CA ARG A 157 18.85 3.09 7.51
C ARG A 157 20.04 3.44 6.63
N PRO A 158 20.74 2.45 6.04
CA PRO A 158 21.69 2.75 4.99
C PRO A 158 20.96 3.36 3.79
N ALA A 159 21.60 4.33 3.14
CA ALA A 159 21.11 4.84 1.86
C ALA A 159 20.99 3.68 0.87
N TRP A 160 19.88 3.65 0.12
CA TRP A 160 19.58 2.57 -0.82
C TRP A 160 19.21 3.12 -2.20
N SER A 161 19.58 2.38 -3.23
CA SER A 161 19.12 2.58 -4.60
C SER A 161 18.94 1.23 -5.29
N PRO A 162 17.99 1.11 -6.24
CA PRO A 162 17.79 -0.14 -6.97
C PRO A 162 18.99 -0.46 -7.86
N LYS A 163 19.25 -1.75 -8.09
CA LYS A 163 20.22 -2.17 -9.11
C LYS A 163 19.57 -2.06 -10.48
N GLY A 164 19.93 -1.01 -11.24
CA GLY A 164 19.30 -0.71 -12.53
C GLY A 164 18.12 0.25 -12.35
N LYS A 165 17.08 0.12 -13.19
CA LYS A 165 15.87 0.93 -13.05
C LYS A 165 14.96 0.34 -11.98
N LEU A 166 14.25 1.20 -11.24
CA LEU A 166 13.31 0.78 -10.20
C LEU A 166 12.21 -0.11 -10.80
N ASN A 167 11.91 -1.21 -10.13
CA ASN A 167 10.77 -2.07 -10.41
C ASN A 167 9.96 -2.23 -9.12
N LEU A 168 8.78 -1.61 -9.08
CA LEU A 168 7.86 -1.62 -7.95
C LEU A 168 6.55 -2.33 -8.34
N VAL A 169 5.91 -2.98 -7.38
CA VAL A 169 4.53 -3.46 -7.54
C VAL A 169 3.69 -3.09 -6.33
N TRP A 170 2.48 -2.57 -6.57
CA TRP A 170 1.50 -2.41 -5.49
C TRP A 170 0.87 -3.77 -5.15
N ASP A 171 0.86 -4.11 -3.87
CA ASP A 171 0.21 -5.31 -3.32
C ASP A 171 -1.08 -4.89 -2.62
N TYR A 172 -2.22 -5.13 -3.28
CA TYR A 172 -3.52 -4.73 -2.75
C TYR A 172 -3.92 -5.63 -1.58
N ILE A 173 -3.87 -5.06 -0.38
CA ILE A 173 -4.17 -5.72 0.89
C ILE A 173 -5.43 -5.08 1.49
N PRO A 174 -6.61 -5.71 1.33
CA PRO A 174 -7.87 -5.12 1.80
C PRO A 174 -7.93 -5.07 3.34
N ARG A 175 -7.30 -6.03 4.03
CA ARG A 175 -7.21 -6.03 5.50
C ARG A 175 -6.01 -6.80 6.03
N PHE A 176 -5.92 -8.09 5.72
CA PHE A 176 -4.87 -8.97 6.24
C PHE A 176 -3.84 -9.26 5.16
N SER A 177 -2.56 -9.15 5.55
CA SER A 177 -1.44 -9.43 4.65
C SER A 177 -1.35 -10.94 4.35
N PRO A 178 -1.07 -11.33 3.10
CA PRO A 178 -0.86 -12.74 2.77
C PRO A 178 0.49 -13.22 3.34
N ASP A 179 0.64 -14.54 3.44
CA ASP A 179 1.92 -15.15 3.79
C ASP A 179 2.86 -15.16 2.56
N LEU A 180 3.89 -14.32 2.59
CA LEU A 180 4.83 -14.20 1.47
C LEU A 180 5.73 -15.43 1.34
N THR A 181 5.93 -16.23 2.39
CA THR A 181 6.73 -17.46 2.28
C THR A 181 6.12 -18.47 1.32
N LYS A 182 4.78 -18.44 1.17
CA LYS A 182 4.00 -19.29 0.24
C LYS A 182 4.02 -18.78 -1.20
N GLN A 183 4.68 -17.64 -1.48
CA GLN A 183 4.74 -17.03 -2.79
C GLN A 183 6.15 -17.12 -3.36
N ALA A 184 6.28 -17.36 -4.67
CA ALA A 184 7.58 -17.36 -5.32
C ALA A 184 8.25 -15.97 -5.24
N THR A 185 9.58 -15.96 -5.24
CA THR A 185 10.32 -14.70 -5.44
C THR A 185 10.12 -14.23 -6.88
N ILE A 186 9.80 -12.96 -7.03
CA ILE A 186 9.56 -12.25 -8.27
C ILE A 186 10.89 -11.74 -8.77
N SER A 187 11.30 -12.24 -9.94
CA SER A 187 12.58 -11.86 -10.53
C SER A 187 12.60 -10.38 -10.92
N GLY A 188 13.70 -9.70 -10.60
CA GLY A 188 13.89 -8.29 -10.93
C GLY A 188 12.98 -7.30 -10.18
N LEU A 189 12.21 -7.70 -9.17
CA LEU A 189 11.45 -6.78 -8.32
C LEU A 189 12.36 -6.16 -7.25
N ASP A 190 12.30 -4.85 -7.06
CA ASP A 190 13.01 -4.18 -5.95
C ASP A 190 12.09 -3.83 -4.79
N VAL A 191 10.87 -3.37 -5.08
CA VAL A 191 9.95 -2.83 -4.07
C VAL A 191 8.58 -3.50 -4.17
N ILE A 192 8.05 -3.89 -3.00
CA ILE A 192 6.64 -4.25 -2.85
C ILE A 192 5.94 -3.18 -2.01
N SER A 193 4.82 -2.66 -2.52
CA SER A 193 4.05 -1.56 -1.92
C SER A 193 2.68 -2.05 -1.42
N PRO A 194 2.61 -2.55 -0.17
CA PRO A 194 1.34 -3.01 0.39
C PRO A 194 0.41 -1.85 0.76
N THR A 195 -0.90 -1.95 0.45
CA THR A 195 -1.91 -0.91 0.76
C THR A 195 -2.32 -0.92 2.24
N TRP A 196 -1.42 -0.51 3.13
CA TRP A 196 -1.57 -0.71 4.57
C TRP A 196 -2.07 0.49 5.36
N PHE A 197 -1.79 1.71 4.92
CA PHE A 197 -1.98 2.90 5.72
C PHE A 197 -3.10 3.77 5.15
N SER A 198 -3.98 4.23 6.04
CA SER A 198 -5.07 5.14 5.67
C SER A 198 -5.40 6.11 6.80
N ILE A 199 -5.81 7.34 6.48
CA ILE A 199 -6.33 8.30 7.45
C ILE A 199 -7.70 7.83 7.96
N SER A 200 -7.91 7.84 9.27
CA SER A 200 -9.22 7.57 9.87
C SER A 200 -10.24 8.67 9.54
N ALA A 201 -11.53 8.34 9.63
CA ALA A 201 -12.62 9.29 9.34
C ALA A 201 -12.61 10.58 10.21
N ASP A 202 -11.91 10.60 11.34
CA ASP A 202 -11.76 11.78 12.20
C ASP A 202 -10.46 12.58 11.95
N GLY A 203 -9.66 12.18 10.94
CA GLY A 203 -8.43 12.83 10.51
C GLY A 203 -7.24 12.68 11.46
N ARG A 204 -7.39 12.00 12.61
CA ARG A 204 -6.41 12.05 13.72
C ARG A 204 -5.61 10.76 13.91
N LEU A 205 -6.09 9.63 13.39
CA LEU A 205 -5.47 8.32 13.56
C LEU A 205 -5.07 7.73 12.21
N LEU A 206 -3.89 7.13 12.15
CA LEU A 206 -3.51 6.30 11.03
C LEU A 206 -4.06 4.89 11.25
N ILE A 207 -4.98 4.50 10.39
CA ILE A 207 -5.40 3.11 10.25
C ILE A 207 -4.21 2.32 9.71
N ASN A 208 -3.76 1.36 10.51
CA ASN A 208 -2.55 0.57 10.23
C ASN A 208 -2.91 -0.90 10.05
N ASN A 209 -2.61 -1.44 8.87
CA ASN A 209 -2.71 -2.87 8.52
C ASN A 209 -1.35 -3.55 8.34
N ALA A 210 -0.26 -2.88 8.71
CA ALA A 210 1.09 -3.39 8.55
C ALA A 210 1.32 -4.68 9.34
N ASN A 211 2.13 -5.55 8.76
CA ASN A 211 2.43 -6.85 9.31
C ASN A 211 3.95 -7.07 9.33
N LEU A 212 4.52 -7.21 10.53
CA LEU A 212 5.98 -7.37 10.71
C LEU A 212 6.53 -8.62 10.00
N LYS A 213 5.79 -9.73 10.02
CA LYS A 213 6.20 -10.97 9.33
C LYS A 213 6.28 -10.72 7.82
N TYR A 214 5.29 -10.04 7.24
CA TYR A 214 5.31 -9.68 5.82
C TYR A 214 6.56 -8.86 5.48
N VAL A 215 6.94 -7.87 6.30
CA VAL A 215 8.16 -7.08 6.04
C VAL A 215 9.41 -7.96 6.08
N GLN A 216 9.53 -8.81 7.11
CA GLN A 216 10.68 -9.72 7.26
C GLN A 216 10.77 -10.71 6.09
N ASP A 217 9.65 -11.28 5.66
CA ASP A 217 9.60 -12.19 4.51
C ASP A 217 9.94 -11.46 3.20
N ALA A 218 9.49 -10.21 3.03
CA ALA A 218 9.82 -9.39 1.87
C ALA A 218 11.33 -9.07 1.82
N HIS A 219 11.92 -8.67 2.95
CA HIS A 219 13.36 -8.44 3.08
C HIS A 219 14.17 -9.72 2.83
N ALA A 220 13.70 -10.88 3.32
CA ALA A 220 14.33 -12.17 3.06
C ALA A 220 14.32 -12.56 1.58
N LYS A 221 13.32 -12.09 0.82
CA LYS A 221 13.25 -12.21 -0.64
C LYS A 221 14.05 -11.14 -1.39
N GLY A 222 14.65 -10.18 -0.68
CA GLY A 222 15.46 -9.10 -1.24
C GLY A 222 14.67 -7.86 -1.64
N TYR A 223 13.39 -7.78 -1.30
CA TYR A 223 12.57 -6.60 -1.58
C TYR A 223 12.74 -5.52 -0.50
N LYS A 224 12.43 -4.30 -0.90
CA LYS A 224 12.13 -3.17 -0.03
C LYS A 224 10.63 -3.04 0.13
N VAL A 225 10.18 -2.54 1.29
CA VAL A 225 8.75 -2.41 1.58
C VAL A 225 8.38 -0.94 1.71
N TRP A 226 7.62 -0.44 0.74
CA TRP A 226 7.14 0.95 0.70
C TRP A 226 5.62 0.96 0.82
N PRO A 227 5.03 0.77 2.01
CA PRO A 227 3.59 0.72 2.13
C PRO A 227 2.94 1.99 1.60
N LEU A 228 1.82 1.77 0.91
CA LEU A 228 0.97 2.84 0.42
C LEU A 228 0.17 3.45 1.58
N PHE A 229 0.15 4.78 1.61
CA PHE A 229 -0.52 5.63 2.57
C PHE A 229 -1.53 6.52 1.85
N LYS A 230 -2.83 6.25 2.09
CA LYS A 230 -3.95 6.92 1.42
C LYS A 230 -4.77 7.84 2.31
N ASN A 231 -5.47 8.78 1.69
CA ASN A 231 -6.39 9.75 2.31
C ASN A 231 -7.78 9.17 2.60
N GLY A 232 -7.84 8.12 3.43
CA GLY A 232 -9.11 7.49 3.83
C GLY A 232 -9.60 6.51 2.77
N ASP A 233 -10.84 6.68 2.33
CA ASP A 233 -11.42 6.01 1.17
C ASP A 233 -11.54 6.97 -0.02
N PHE A 234 -10.51 7.83 -0.17
CA PHE A 234 -10.44 8.91 -1.17
C PHE A 234 -11.58 9.92 -0.98
N ASP A 235 -11.79 10.34 0.26
CA ASP A 235 -12.83 11.31 0.62
C ASP A 235 -12.26 12.75 0.52
N PRO A 236 -12.74 13.57 -0.44
CA PRO A 236 -12.25 14.94 -0.63
C PRO A 236 -12.53 15.85 0.58
N ASP A 237 -13.63 15.66 1.31
CA ASP A 237 -14.01 16.50 2.45
C ASP A 237 -13.10 16.20 3.66
N LEU A 238 -12.87 14.91 3.93
CA LEU A 238 -11.88 14.48 4.93
C LEU A 238 -10.49 15.03 4.59
N THR A 239 -10.12 14.95 3.31
CA THR A 239 -8.80 15.40 2.83
C THR A 239 -8.63 16.90 3.04
N LYS A 240 -9.65 17.70 2.72
CA LYS A 240 -9.65 19.14 2.95
C LYS A 240 -9.49 19.50 4.43
N GLU A 241 -10.24 18.86 5.32
CA GLU A 241 -10.12 19.09 6.77
C GLU A 241 -8.70 18.74 7.27
N PHE A 242 -8.18 17.59 6.84
CA PHE A 242 -6.85 17.13 7.19
C PHE A 242 -5.75 18.09 6.70
N LEU A 243 -5.79 18.47 5.42
CA LEU A 243 -4.81 19.35 4.80
C LEU A 243 -4.84 20.79 5.35
N ALA A 244 -5.98 21.22 5.91
CA ALA A 244 -6.10 22.51 6.58
C ALA A 244 -5.60 22.52 8.04
N SER A 245 -5.33 21.34 8.64
CA SER A 245 -5.01 21.20 10.06
C SER A 245 -3.59 20.72 10.29
N GLU A 246 -2.69 21.62 10.68
CA GLU A 246 -1.30 21.25 11.03
C GLU A 246 -1.24 20.22 12.16
N THR A 247 -2.15 20.32 13.14
CA THR A 247 -2.25 19.37 14.24
C THR A 247 -2.56 17.96 13.76
N MET A 248 -3.50 17.80 12.81
CA MET A 248 -3.81 16.48 12.24
C MET A 248 -2.60 15.94 11.46
N GLN A 249 -1.95 16.80 10.68
CA GLN A 249 -0.74 16.43 9.93
C GLN A 249 0.38 15.96 10.86
N ASP A 250 0.64 16.67 11.97
CA ASP A 250 1.65 16.30 12.96
C ASP A 250 1.34 14.96 13.63
N LEU A 251 0.07 14.70 13.95
CA LEU A 251 -0.36 13.42 14.50
C LEU A 251 -0.11 12.27 13.52
N ILE A 252 -0.44 12.44 12.25
CA ILE A 252 -0.25 11.39 11.23
C ILE A 252 1.24 11.19 10.91
N ILE A 253 2.02 12.27 10.77
CA ILE A 253 3.48 12.20 10.57
C ILE A 253 4.13 11.44 11.74
N SER A 254 3.77 11.78 12.97
CA SER A 254 4.30 11.10 14.17
C SER A 254 4.00 9.60 14.17
N GLN A 255 2.78 9.21 13.79
CA GLN A 255 2.39 7.81 13.69
C GLN A 255 3.19 7.06 12.60
N LEU A 256 3.33 7.65 11.41
CA LEU A 256 4.12 7.08 10.32
C LEU A 256 5.60 6.90 10.70
N LEU A 257 6.20 7.88 11.39
CA LEU A 257 7.59 7.79 11.87
C LEU A 257 7.78 6.65 12.89
N VAL A 258 6.78 6.40 13.75
CA VAL A 258 6.83 5.29 14.69
C VAL A 258 6.66 3.95 13.96
N TYR A 259 5.73 3.84 13.02
CA TYR A 259 5.52 2.58 12.29
C TYR A 259 6.68 2.24 11.37
N THR A 260 7.29 3.23 10.71
CA THR A 260 8.51 2.99 9.93
C THR A 260 9.60 2.39 10.81
N ALA A 261 9.85 2.96 11.99
CA ALA A 261 10.81 2.40 12.96
C ALA A 261 10.42 0.99 13.42
N LEU A 262 9.18 0.77 13.88
CA LEU A 262 8.72 -0.51 14.45
C LEU A 262 8.72 -1.68 13.46
N TYR A 263 8.29 -1.42 12.22
CA TYR A 263 8.17 -2.45 11.19
C TYR A 263 9.40 -2.56 10.29
N ASP A 264 10.40 -1.70 10.48
CA ASP A 264 11.59 -1.60 9.64
C ASP A 264 11.28 -1.30 8.16
N LEU A 265 10.38 -0.34 7.92
CA LEU A 265 9.94 0.03 6.56
C LEU A 265 11.03 0.81 5.81
N ASP A 266 11.21 0.53 4.52
CA ASP A 266 12.25 1.18 3.70
C ASP A 266 11.78 2.44 2.99
N GLY A 267 10.46 2.64 2.89
CA GLY A 267 9.86 3.79 2.25
C GLY A 267 8.40 3.97 2.61
N ILE A 268 7.79 5.05 2.11
CA ILE A 268 6.36 5.32 2.14
C ILE A 268 5.95 5.79 0.73
N ASN A 269 4.87 5.20 0.22
CA ASN A 269 4.25 5.61 -1.03
C ASN A 269 2.96 6.37 -0.71
N ILE A 270 2.88 7.64 -1.08
CA ILE A 270 1.78 8.54 -0.70
C ILE A 270 0.77 8.58 -1.85
N ASP A 271 -0.46 8.15 -1.58
CA ASP A 271 -1.51 8.01 -2.58
C ASP A 271 -2.75 8.81 -2.17
N PHE A 272 -2.74 10.11 -2.51
CA PHE A 272 -3.83 11.03 -2.19
C PHE A 272 -4.63 11.32 -3.46
N GLU A 273 -5.77 10.65 -3.62
CA GLU A 273 -6.66 10.83 -4.78
C GLU A 273 -7.96 11.53 -4.41
N ASP A 274 -8.71 11.96 -5.43
CA ASP A 274 -9.94 12.77 -5.30
C ASP A 274 -9.76 13.97 -4.34
N VAL A 275 -8.75 14.80 -4.59
CA VAL A 275 -8.42 15.95 -3.74
C VAL A 275 -8.94 17.23 -4.40
N TYR A 276 -9.61 18.12 -3.67
CA TYR A 276 -10.06 19.39 -4.28
C TYR A 276 -8.88 20.20 -4.85
N GLU A 277 -9.10 20.82 -6.03
CA GLU A 277 -8.09 21.64 -6.70
C GLU A 277 -7.60 22.80 -5.81
N GLU A 278 -8.46 23.37 -4.98
CA GLU A 278 -8.11 24.45 -4.04
C GLU A 278 -7.12 24.02 -2.93
N ASP A 279 -6.99 22.72 -2.67
CA ASP A 279 -6.07 22.16 -1.67
C ASP A 279 -4.73 21.74 -2.27
N ARG A 280 -4.48 22.00 -3.57
CA ARG A 280 -3.24 21.66 -4.30
C ARG A 280 -1.96 22.03 -3.56
N ASP A 281 -1.88 23.27 -3.08
CA ASP A 281 -0.67 23.77 -2.43
C ASP A 281 -0.54 23.22 -1.00
N ARG A 282 -1.67 22.95 -0.32
CA ARG A 282 -1.67 22.30 1.00
C ARG A 282 -1.23 20.85 0.92
N LEU A 283 -1.69 20.10 -0.09
CA LEU A 283 -1.23 18.74 -0.36
C LEU A 283 0.29 18.73 -0.56
N THR A 284 0.81 19.65 -1.37
CA THR A 284 2.25 19.76 -1.65
C THR A 284 3.05 20.10 -0.39
N GLY A 285 2.55 21.02 0.45
CA GLY A 285 3.14 21.37 1.74
C GLY A 285 3.18 20.19 2.72
N PHE A 286 2.08 19.44 2.83
CA PHE A 286 2.01 18.23 3.64
C PHE A 286 2.99 17.16 3.17
N VAL A 287 3.00 16.83 1.87
CA VAL A 287 3.92 15.85 1.28
C VAL A 287 5.37 16.25 1.53
N LYS A 288 5.71 17.54 1.42
CA LYS A 288 7.05 18.04 1.75
C LYS A 288 7.40 17.83 3.22
N ARG A 289 6.51 18.16 4.16
CA ARG A 289 6.73 17.95 5.61
C ARG A 289 6.98 16.47 5.92
N LEU A 290 6.16 15.59 5.36
CA LEU A 290 6.31 14.15 5.55
C LEU A 290 7.64 13.65 4.94
N ALA A 291 7.95 14.01 3.70
CA ALA A 291 9.20 13.61 3.03
C ALA A 291 10.45 14.12 3.78
N ASP A 292 10.43 15.35 4.29
CA ASP A 292 11.53 15.90 5.09
C ASP A 292 11.74 15.12 6.40
N ALA A 293 10.66 14.67 7.04
CA ALA A 293 10.74 13.84 8.24
C ALA A 293 11.29 12.44 7.92
N LEU A 294 10.77 11.76 6.88
CA LEU A 294 11.24 10.43 6.46
C LEU A 294 12.72 10.41 6.08
N ARG A 295 13.21 11.50 5.48
CA ARG A 295 14.62 11.63 5.07
C ARG A 295 15.61 11.60 6.24
N GLU A 296 15.20 12.03 7.43
CA GLU A 296 16.03 11.92 8.64
C GLU A 296 16.31 10.46 9.03
N GLN A 297 15.51 9.50 8.55
CA GLN A 297 15.65 8.07 8.80
C GLN A 297 16.24 7.30 7.59
N ASN A 298 16.58 7.99 6.50
CA ASN A 298 16.82 7.40 5.16
C ASN A 298 15.65 6.52 4.67
N VAL A 299 14.41 6.88 5.03
CA VAL A 299 13.21 6.23 4.51
C VAL A 299 12.80 6.94 3.22
N ILE A 300 12.64 6.17 2.14
CA ILE A 300 12.34 6.72 0.81
C ILE A 300 10.90 7.21 0.74
N SER A 301 10.68 8.37 0.15
CA SER A 301 9.36 8.94 -0.10
C SER A 301 9.00 8.86 -1.58
N SER A 302 7.79 8.40 -1.88
CA SER A 302 7.22 8.50 -3.21
C SER A 302 5.78 9.02 -3.15
N VAL A 303 5.30 9.58 -4.26
CA VAL A 303 3.92 10.06 -4.37
C VAL A 303 3.31 9.62 -5.70
N ASP A 304 2.05 9.19 -5.64
CA ASP A 304 1.27 8.79 -6.80
C ASP A 304 0.54 10.02 -7.38
N VAL A 305 0.62 10.19 -8.69
CA VAL A 305 -0.09 11.26 -9.41
C VAL A 305 -0.65 10.73 -10.71
N THR A 306 -1.74 11.29 -11.19
CA THR A 306 -2.24 11.02 -12.53
C THR A 306 -1.48 11.81 -13.59
N VAL A 307 -1.72 11.49 -14.86
CA VAL A 307 -1.26 12.33 -15.98
C VAL A 307 -1.95 13.71 -15.97
N PRO A 308 -1.29 14.77 -16.49
CA PRO A 308 -1.93 16.08 -16.67
C PRO A 308 -3.21 15.99 -17.52
N GLY A 309 -4.31 16.53 -17.02
CA GLY A 309 -5.62 16.45 -17.63
C GLY A 309 -6.60 17.50 -17.06
N PRO A 310 -7.84 17.56 -17.56
CA PRO A 310 -8.76 18.64 -17.22
C PRO A 310 -9.45 18.46 -15.85
N SER A 311 -9.41 17.25 -15.27
CA SER A 311 -10.11 16.95 -14.01
C SER A 311 -9.56 17.79 -12.86
N PRO A 312 -10.40 18.58 -12.18
CA PRO A 312 -10.01 19.33 -10.98
C PRO A 312 -9.44 18.40 -9.91
N ASN A 313 -10.24 17.42 -9.49
CA ASN A 313 -9.92 16.59 -8.33
C ASN A 313 -8.91 15.48 -8.57
N TRP A 314 -8.76 15.09 -9.84
CA TRP A 314 -7.93 13.94 -10.22
C TRP A 314 -6.69 14.35 -10.97
N SER A 315 -6.46 15.64 -11.28
CA SER A 315 -5.27 16.04 -12.03
C SER A 315 -4.76 17.44 -11.72
N LYS A 316 -5.64 18.44 -11.61
CA LYS A 316 -5.23 19.82 -11.29
C LYS A 316 -4.87 20.02 -9.81
N CYS A 317 -5.37 19.16 -8.94
CA CYS A 317 -4.99 19.07 -7.53
C CYS A 317 -3.50 18.77 -7.28
N TYR A 318 -2.75 18.31 -8.30
CA TYR A 318 -1.32 17.98 -8.15
C TYR A 318 -0.40 19.12 -8.63
N ASP A 319 0.33 19.76 -7.71
CA ASP A 319 1.54 20.50 -8.08
C ASP A 319 2.69 19.52 -8.36
N ARG A 320 2.70 18.93 -9.56
CA ARG A 320 3.69 17.92 -9.94
C ARG A 320 5.15 18.41 -9.81
N LYS A 321 5.42 19.71 -9.99
CA LYS A 321 6.76 20.29 -9.80
C LYS A 321 7.13 20.33 -8.33
N GLY A 322 6.26 20.91 -7.49
CA GLY A 322 6.49 21.00 -6.05
C GLY A 322 6.59 19.62 -5.40
N LEU A 323 5.73 18.68 -5.79
CA LEU A 323 5.77 17.29 -5.36
C LEU A 323 7.11 16.62 -5.76
N ALA A 324 7.54 16.76 -7.01
CA ALA A 324 8.82 16.20 -7.47
C ALA A 324 10.05 16.80 -6.76
N GLN A 325 9.95 18.04 -6.26
CA GLN A 325 11.01 18.63 -5.43
C GLN A 325 11.02 18.06 -4.01
N ALA A 326 9.85 17.71 -3.47
CA ALA A 326 9.68 17.20 -2.10
C ALA A 326 10.15 15.74 -1.94
N VAL A 327 9.72 14.86 -2.85
CA VAL A 327 9.88 13.40 -2.72
C VAL A 327 11.07 12.85 -3.51
N ASP A 328 11.42 11.59 -3.27
CA ASP A 328 12.50 10.90 -3.98
C ASP A 328 12.01 10.37 -5.35
N TYR A 329 10.78 9.86 -5.42
CA TYR A 329 10.16 9.37 -6.65
C TYR A 329 8.72 9.87 -6.85
N VAL A 330 8.34 10.15 -8.09
CA VAL A 330 6.93 10.39 -8.44
C VAL A 330 6.46 9.27 -9.36
N MET A 331 5.45 8.53 -8.89
CA MET A 331 4.82 7.46 -9.65
C MET A 331 3.68 8.08 -10.46
N VAL A 332 3.81 8.08 -11.78
CA VAL A 332 2.73 8.56 -12.64
C VAL A 332 1.87 7.40 -13.05
N MET A 333 0.60 7.43 -12.67
CA MET A 333 -0.41 6.45 -13.05
C MET A 333 -0.76 6.57 -14.53
N THR A 334 0.14 6.08 -15.39
CA THR A 334 -0.06 5.97 -16.84
C THR A 334 -0.93 4.78 -17.20
N TYR A 335 -2.09 4.70 -16.54
CA TYR A 335 -3.20 3.78 -16.81
C TYR A 335 -4.52 4.49 -16.49
N ASP A 336 -5.63 3.78 -16.72
CA ASP A 336 -6.98 4.34 -16.73
C ASP A 336 -7.15 5.52 -17.72
N GLU A 337 -6.52 5.42 -18.91
CA GLU A 337 -6.87 6.24 -20.08
C GLU A 337 -8.39 6.23 -20.31
N HIS A 338 -9.00 5.06 -20.09
CA HIS A 338 -10.44 4.88 -19.89
C HIS A 338 -10.68 4.16 -18.56
N TRP A 339 -11.15 4.91 -17.55
CA TRP A 339 -11.39 4.42 -16.18
C TRP A 339 -12.72 3.66 -16.05
N GLY A 340 -12.98 3.05 -14.89
CA GLY A 340 -14.11 2.11 -14.73
C GLY A 340 -15.50 2.66 -15.03
N ALA A 341 -15.71 3.95 -14.79
CA ALA A 341 -16.97 4.66 -15.06
C ALA A 341 -16.89 5.55 -16.32
N SER A 342 -15.89 5.34 -17.19
CA SER A 342 -15.76 6.07 -18.45
C SER A 342 -17.05 5.96 -19.27
N PRO A 343 -17.54 7.07 -19.85
CA PRO A 343 -18.72 7.06 -20.71
C PRO A 343 -18.47 6.39 -22.06
N VAL A 344 -17.21 6.10 -22.40
CA VAL A 344 -16.79 5.44 -23.64
C VAL A 344 -15.85 4.29 -23.34
N ALA A 345 -16.01 3.19 -24.08
CA ALA A 345 -15.11 2.04 -23.99
C ALA A 345 -13.76 2.38 -24.65
N GLY A 346 -12.67 1.87 -24.07
CA GLY A 346 -11.36 2.05 -24.67
C GLY A 346 -10.22 1.37 -23.91
N PRO A 347 -8.99 1.52 -24.41
CA PRO A 347 -7.79 1.02 -23.76
C PRO A 347 -7.63 1.53 -22.32
N VAL A 348 -7.10 0.69 -21.44
CA VAL A 348 -6.65 1.11 -20.10
C VAL A 348 -5.35 1.93 -20.21
N SER A 349 -4.43 1.54 -21.10
CA SER A 349 -3.13 2.20 -21.26
C SER A 349 -2.59 1.98 -22.68
N SER A 350 -3.04 2.76 -23.67
CA SER A 350 -2.50 2.65 -25.02
C SER A 350 -1.07 3.20 -25.09
N LEU A 351 -0.18 2.53 -25.83
CA LEU A 351 1.24 2.87 -25.88
C LEU A 351 1.48 4.33 -26.30
N GLY A 352 0.78 4.80 -27.32
CA GLY A 352 0.89 6.18 -27.80
C GLY A 352 0.39 7.21 -26.78
N TRP A 353 -0.62 6.88 -25.97
CA TRP A 353 -1.07 7.75 -24.88
C TRP A 353 -0.05 7.81 -23.75
N VAL A 354 0.54 6.67 -23.36
CA VAL A 354 1.63 6.63 -22.37
C VAL A 354 2.82 7.47 -22.85
N ASP A 355 3.28 7.23 -24.09
CA ASP A 355 4.43 7.89 -24.68
C ASP A 355 4.32 9.43 -24.67
N ARG A 356 3.17 9.95 -25.12
CA ARG A 356 2.92 11.41 -25.15
C ARG A 356 2.81 12.02 -23.75
N ASN A 357 2.20 11.32 -22.80
CA ASN A 357 2.08 11.83 -21.43
C ASN A 357 3.43 11.84 -20.71
N LEU A 358 4.29 10.84 -20.94
CA LEU A 358 5.66 10.86 -20.41
C LEU A 358 6.45 12.04 -20.96
N ASP A 359 6.41 12.28 -22.28
CA ASP A 359 7.09 13.43 -22.89
C ASP A 359 6.59 14.76 -22.31
N LEU A 360 5.26 14.93 -22.20
CA LEU A 360 4.66 16.10 -21.55
C LEU A 360 5.17 16.28 -20.12
N ILE A 361 5.23 15.19 -19.34
CA ILE A 361 5.60 15.23 -17.93
C ILE A 361 7.06 15.60 -17.72
N ILE A 362 7.95 14.99 -18.50
CA ILE A 362 9.39 15.21 -18.41
C ILE A 362 9.75 16.65 -18.79
N ASN A 363 9.12 17.17 -19.84
CA ASN A 363 9.45 18.50 -20.36
C ASN A 363 8.89 19.64 -19.50
N ASN A 364 7.90 19.35 -18.64
CA ASN A 364 7.17 20.41 -17.95
C ASN A 364 7.08 20.26 -16.44
N TYR A 365 7.29 19.08 -15.84
CA TYR A 365 6.94 18.88 -14.43
C TYR A 365 7.97 18.09 -13.61
N ILE A 366 8.37 16.90 -14.06
CA ILE A 366 9.09 15.93 -13.21
C ILE A 366 10.43 15.56 -13.86
N PRO A 367 11.57 15.68 -13.15
CA PRO A 367 12.87 15.20 -13.64
C PRO A 367 12.85 13.69 -13.92
N ARG A 368 13.53 13.26 -14.98
CA ARG A 368 13.54 11.87 -15.49
C ARG A 368 13.99 10.89 -14.42
N GLU A 369 15.00 11.27 -13.65
CA GLU A 369 15.62 10.51 -12.57
C GLU A 369 14.72 10.29 -11.35
N LYS A 370 13.59 11.01 -11.26
CA LYS A 370 12.55 10.81 -10.23
C LYS A 370 11.26 10.21 -10.77
N LEU A 371 11.06 10.22 -12.09
CA LEU A 371 9.82 9.79 -12.74
C LEU A 371 9.75 8.26 -12.86
N VAL A 372 8.71 7.67 -12.29
CA VAL A 372 8.41 6.23 -12.40
C VAL A 372 7.08 6.07 -13.14
N MET A 373 7.04 5.21 -14.17
CA MET A 373 5.87 5.00 -15.01
C MET A 373 4.97 3.89 -14.47
N GLY A 374 3.66 4.12 -14.42
CA GLY A 374 2.65 3.12 -14.09
C GLY A 374 2.37 2.13 -15.23
N ILE A 375 2.32 0.84 -14.92
CA ILE A 375 1.97 -0.24 -15.85
C ILE A 375 0.76 -1.02 -15.30
N PRO A 376 -0.36 -1.13 -16.03
CA PRO A 376 -1.49 -1.93 -15.56
C PRO A 376 -1.27 -3.42 -15.88
N PHE A 377 -1.54 -4.28 -14.90
CA PHE A 377 -1.67 -5.72 -15.05
C PHE A 377 -3.12 -6.16 -15.25
N TYR A 378 -4.02 -5.23 -15.57
CA TYR A 378 -5.41 -5.51 -15.82
C TYR A 378 -5.87 -4.92 -17.14
N THR A 379 -6.93 -5.50 -17.66
CA THR A 379 -7.74 -4.94 -18.74
C THR A 379 -9.17 -4.71 -18.25
N ARG A 380 -9.98 -4.06 -19.07
CA ARG A 380 -11.41 -3.92 -18.88
C ARG A 380 -12.16 -4.63 -20.00
N GLU A 381 -13.12 -5.44 -19.59
CA GLU A 381 -14.20 -5.90 -20.46
C GLU A 381 -15.30 -4.84 -20.43
N TRP A 382 -15.56 -4.24 -21.59
CA TRP A 382 -16.54 -3.17 -21.72
C TRP A 382 -17.83 -3.72 -22.31
N ARG A 383 -18.94 -3.53 -21.61
CA ARG A 383 -20.28 -3.85 -22.09
C ARG A 383 -20.97 -2.59 -22.60
N GLU A 384 -21.27 -2.58 -23.89
CA GLU A 384 -22.02 -1.53 -24.57
C GLU A 384 -23.45 -2.01 -24.85
N THR A 385 -24.42 -1.18 -24.49
CA THR A 385 -25.85 -1.37 -24.80
C THR A 385 -26.44 -0.10 -25.37
N ILE A 386 -27.46 -0.23 -26.22
CA ILE A 386 -28.22 0.92 -26.73
C ILE A 386 -29.44 1.11 -25.83
N ASP A 387 -29.65 2.33 -25.33
CA ASP A 387 -30.85 2.67 -24.58
C ASP A 387 -32.05 3.04 -25.49
N GLU A 388 -33.20 3.29 -24.88
CA GLU A 388 -34.45 3.64 -25.57
C GLU A 388 -34.37 4.91 -26.42
N HIS A 389 -33.33 5.73 -26.25
CA HIS A 389 -33.07 6.94 -27.01
C HIS A 389 -31.94 6.78 -28.03
N GLY A 390 -31.46 5.55 -28.26
CA GLY A 390 -30.37 5.27 -29.20
C GLY A 390 -28.98 5.62 -28.67
N LYS A 391 -28.82 5.96 -27.39
CA LYS A 391 -27.53 6.31 -26.80
C LYS A 391 -26.82 5.07 -26.28
N VAL A 392 -25.51 5.01 -26.51
CA VAL A 392 -24.66 3.93 -25.98
C VAL A 392 -24.46 4.14 -24.48
N LYS A 393 -24.86 3.15 -23.70
CA LYS A 393 -24.54 2.99 -22.27
C LYS A 393 -23.38 2.02 -22.13
N VAL A 394 -22.37 2.45 -21.40
CA VAL A 394 -21.12 1.70 -21.17
C VAL A 394 -21.05 1.27 -19.71
N ARG A 395 -20.69 0.00 -19.49
CA ARG A 395 -20.27 -0.54 -18.19
C ARG A 395 -18.95 -1.27 -18.38
N SER A 396 -18.15 -1.38 -17.33
CA SER A 396 -16.91 -2.14 -17.40
C SER A 396 -16.72 -3.05 -16.20
N LYS A 397 -15.95 -4.11 -16.40
CA LYS A 397 -15.39 -4.94 -15.33
C LYS A 397 -13.89 -5.13 -15.59
N ALA A 398 -13.09 -4.96 -14.54
CA ALA A 398 -11.65 -5.18 -14.62
C ALA A 398 -11.33 -6.67 -14.46
N TYR A 399 -10.34 -7.14 -15.22
CA TYR A 399 -9.82 -8.51 -15.16
C TYR A 399 -8.30 -8.48 -15.15
N GLY A 400 -7.69 -9.34 -14.32
CA GLY A 400 -6.27 -9.64 -14.44
C GLY A 400 -5.95 -10.40 -15.72
N MET A 401 -4.67 -10.51 -16.06
CA MET A 401 -4.18 -11.10 -17.30
C MET A 401 -4.55 -12.57 -17.48
N ASP A 402 -4.57 -13.37 -16.41
CA ASP A 402 -5.00 -14.78 -16.46
C ASP A 402 -6.53 -14.91 -16.44
N ASP A 403 -7.22 -14.07 -15.65
CA ASP A 403 -8.68 -14.13 -15.54
C ASP A 403 -9.39 -13.76 -16.84
N ILE A 404 -8.83 -12.84 -17.63
CA ILE A 404 -9.40 -12.49 -18.94
C ILE A 404 -9.26 -13.63 -19.96
N GLN A 405 -8.28 -14.54 -19.81
CA GLN A 405 -8.13 -15.68 -20.72
C GLN A 405 -9.35 -16.59 -20.69
N LYS A 406 -9.98 -16.76 -19.51
CA LYS A 406 -11.23 -17.53 -19.36
C LYS A 406 -12.33 -16.99 -20.26
N THR A 407 -12.50 -15.67 -20.30
CA THR A 407 -13.46 -15.01 -21.21
C THR A 407 -13.11 -15.26 -22.68
N LEU A 408 -11.82 -15.23 -23.05
CA LEU A 408 -11.40 -15.50 -24.43
C LEU A 408 -11.72 -16.94 -24.84
N GLU A 409 -11.45 -17.90 -23.96
CA GLU A 409 -11.72 -19.33 -24.18
C GLU A 409 -13.22 -19.62 -24.27
N GLU A 410 -14.01 -19.13 -23.31
CA GLU A 410 -15.47 -19.28 -23.27
C GLU A 410 -16.15 -18.79 -24.57
N HIS A 411 -15.61 -17.73 -25.17
CA HIS A 411 -16.17 -17.12 -26.37
C HIS A 411 -15.39 -17.43 -27.66
N ASN A 412 -14.37 -18.31 -27.61
CA ASN A 412 -13.50 -18.67 -28.74
C ASN A 412 -12.91 -17.44 -29.47
N LEU A 413 -12.50 -16.43 -28.70
CA LEU A 413 -12.02 -15.15 -29.22
C LEU A 413 -10.57 -15.24 -29.65
N LYS A 414 -10.24 -14.53 -30.74
CA LYS A 414 -8.87 -14.43 -31.27
C LYS A 414 -8.47 -12.97 -31.34
N PRO A 415 -7.81 -12.44 -30.29
CA PRO A 415 -7.40 -11.05 -30.28
C PRO A 415 -6.45 -10.72 -31.43
N ILE A 416 -6.63 -9.53 -32.02
CA ILE A 416 -5.76 -8.99 -33.07
C ILE A 416 -4.87 -7.89 -32.50
N TRP A 417 -3.62 -7.82 -32.98
CA TRP A 417 -2.70 -6.76 -32.59
C TRP A 417 -3.07 -5.44 -33.29
N LEU A 418 -3.19 -4.36 -32.52
CA LEU A 418 -3.39 -3.00 -33.01
C LEU A 418 -2.11 -2.19 -32.89
N ASP A 419 -1.41 -1.95 -34.01
CA ASP A 419 -0.12 -1.24 -34.01
C ASP A 419 -0.20 0.20 -33.51
N ASP A 420 -1.30 0.91 -33.78
CA ASP A 420 -1.52 2.29 -33.35
C ASP A 420 -1.77 2.40 -31.83
N LYS A 421 -2.27 1.32 -31.21
CA LYS A 421 -2.50 1.23 -29.76
C LYS A 421 -1.36 0.55 -29.01
N GLY A 422 -0.61 -0.33 -29.67
CA GLY A 422 0.36 -1.20 -29.03
C GLY A 422 -0.30 -2.20 -28.06
N LEU A 423 -1.48 -2.72 -28.43
CA LEU A 423 -2.32 -3.61 -27.61
C LEU A 423 -2.99 -4.67 -28.49
N PHE A 424 -3.46 -5.74 -27.88
CA PHE A 424 -4.39 -6.67 -28.52
C PHE A 424 -5.83 -6.20 -28.37
N TYR A 425 -6.70 -6.55 -29.31
CA TYR A 425 -8.12 -6.20 -29.30
C TYR A 425 -9.00 -7.38 -29.69
N THR A 426 -10.12 -7.54 -29.00
CA THR A 426 -11.20 -8.43 -29.43
C THR A 426 -12.56 -7.84 -29.05
N GLU A 427 -13.59 -8.31 -29.72
CA GLU A 427 -14.99 -8.01 -29.38
C GLU A 427 -15.88 -9.22 -29.60
N TYR A 428 -17.03 -9.24 -28.93
CA TYR A 428 -18.06 -10.27 -29.12
C TYR A 428 -19.44 -9.75 -28.74
N LYS A 429 -20.49 -10.45 -29.16
CA LYS A 429 -21.87 -10.12 -28.80
C LYS A 429 -22.46 -11.19 -27.90
N LYS A 430 -23.14 -10.75 -26.83
CA LYS A 430 -23.87 -11.62 -25.90
C LYS A 430 -25.10 -10.89 -25.38
N ASP A 431 -26.26 -11.54 -25.44
CA ASP A 431 -27.54 -11.02 -24.94
C ASP A 431 -27.85 -9.59 -25.42
N GLY A 432 -27.71 -9.36 -26.73
CA GLY A 432 -27.95 -8.06 -27.38
C GLY A 432 -26.95 -6.95 -27.01
N SER A 433 -25.89 -7.27 -26.25
CA SER A 433 -24.85 -6.33 -25.84
C SER A 433 -23.57 -6.58 -26.63
N LEU A 434 -22.83 -5.52 -26.94
CA LEU A 434 -21.50 -5.60 -27.54
C LEU A 434 -20.46 -5.55 -26.41
N TYR A 435 -19.52 -6.48 -26.42
CA TYR A 435 -18.42 -6.54 -25.48
C TYR A 435 -17.11 -6.22 -26.20
N ARG A 436 -16.28 -5.34 -25.64
CA ARG A 436 -14.98 -4.93 -26.20
C ARG A 436 -13.88 -5.07 -25.17
N ILE A 437 -12.72 -5.54 -25.61
CA ILE A 437 -11.58 -5.82 -24.72
C ILE A 437 -10.28 -5.38 -25.42
N TRP A 438 -9.45 -4.61 -24.71
CA TRP A 438 -8.10 -4.23 -25.13
C TRP A 438 -7.09 -4.85 -24.18
N LEU A 439 -6.34 -5.85 -24.62
CA LEU A 439 -5.54 -6.71 -23.75
C LEU A 439 -4.08 -6.32 -23.71
N GLU A 440 -3.49 -6.53 -22.54
CA GLU A 440 -2.05 -6.54 -22.32
C GLU A 440 -1.52 -7.97 -22.45
N ASP A 441 -0.29 -8.10 -22.93
CA ASP A 441 0.50 -9.34 -23.01
C ASP A 441 1.99 -9.02 -22.86
N GLU A 442 2.87 -10.01 -23.05
CA GLU A 442 4.32 -9.81 -23.02
C GLU A 442 4.79 -8.76 -24.03
N LYS A 443 4.18 -8.74 -25.23
CA LYS A 443 4.56 -7.81 -26.30
C LYS A 443 4.19 -6.36 -25.94
N SER A 444 2.98 -6.12 -25.45
CA SER A 444 2.54 -4.78 -25.05
C SER A 444 3.30 -4.28 -23.82
N ILE A 445 3.52 -5.15 -22.82
CA ILE A 445 4.27 -4.80 -21.60
C ILE A 445 5.74 -4.53 -21.92
N ALA A 446 6.38 -5.32 -22.78
CA ALA A 446 7.75 -5.05 -23.24
C ALA A 446 7.86 -3.69 -23.94
N LYS A 447 6.89 -3.35 -24.81
CA LYS A 447 6.85 -2.05 -25.49
C LYS A 447 6.69 -0.88 -24.52
N LYS A 448 5.85 -1.01 -23.50
CA LYS A 448 5.70 0.00 -22.45
C LYS A 448 6.95 0.13 -21.58
N ALA A 449 7.48 -0.99 -21.08
CA ALA A 449 8.69 -1.00 -20.25
C ALA A 449 9.91 -0.44 -21.00
N ALA A 450 10.00 -0.62 -22.32
CA ALA A 450 11.04 0.00 -23.13
C ALA A 450 11.01 1.54 -23.12
N LEU A 451 9.86 2.17 -22.81
CA LEU A 451 9.78 3.63 -22.64
C LEU A 451 10.60 4.12 -21.44
N VAL A 452 10.82 3.29 -20.41
CA VAL A 452 11.71 3.60 -19.28
C VAL A 452 13.12 3.90 -19.78
N LYS A 453 13.65 3.04 -20.66
CA LYS A 453 14.96 3.24 -21.29
C LYS A 453 14.94 4.41 -22.28
N LYS A 454 13.89 4.52 -23.11
CA LYS A 454 13.74 5.60 -24.12
C LYS A 454 13.89 6.98 -23.48
N TYR A 455 13.24 7.18 -22.34
CA TYR A 455 13.21 8.46 -21.64
C TYR A 455 14.23 8.60 -20.51
N ASP A 456 14.99 7.54 -20.23
CA ASP A 456 15.90 7.44 -19.08
C ASP A 456 15.20 7.67 -17.72
N LEU A 457 13.99 7.12 -17.57
CA LEU A 457 13.17 7.25 -16.37
C LEU A 457 13.81 6.58 -15.15
N ALA A 458 13.38 6.91 -13.95
CA ALA A 458 13.78 6.24 -12.71
C ALA A 458 13.41 4.75 -12.70
N GLY A 459 12.26 4.40 -13.27
CA GLY A 459 11.79 3.02 -13.37
C GLY A 459 10.33 2.87 -13.78
N ALA A 460 9.74 1.73 -13.41
CA ALA A 460 8.32 1.43 -13.57
C ALA A 460 7.71 0.87 -12.28
N ALA A 461 6.40 1.07 -12.13
CA ALA A 461 5.59 0.56 -11.05
C ALA A 461 4.31 -0.08 -11.60
N SER A 462 3.96 -1.28 -11.14
CA SER A 462 2.88 -2.07 -11.74
C SER A 462 1.66 -2.21 -10.84
N TRP A 463 0.48 -1.87 -11.35
CA TRP A 463 -0.81 -2.07 -10.68
C TRP A 463 -1.55 -3.26 -11.30
N ARG A 464 -1.65 -4.40 -10.62
CA ARG A 464 -1.15 -4.69 -9.27
C ARG A 464 -0.75 -6.15 -9.14
N LYS A 465 -0.02 -6.48 -8.09
CA LYS A 465 0.35 -7.86 -7.77
C LYS A 465 -0.87 -8.77 -7.67
N GLY A 466 -0.74 -9.95 -8.26
CA GLY A 466 -1.79 -10.97 -8.37
C GLY A 466 -2.71 -10.77 -9.58
N PHE A 467 -2.53 -9.71 -10.38
CA PHE A 467 -3.24 -9.53 -11.65
C PHE A 467 -2.38 -9.85 -12.86
N GLU A 468 -1.06 -9.93 -12.70
CA GLU A 468 -0.16 -10.34 -13.77
C GLU A 468 -0.25 -11.82 -14.10
N ALA A 469 0.08 -12.15 -15.35
CA ALA A 469 0.46 -13.51 -15.71
C ALA A 469 1.92 -13.77 -15.30
N PRO A 470 2.31 -15.00 -14.89
CA PRO A 470 3.65 -15.26 -14.36
C PRO A 470 4.81 -14.89 -15.30
N HIS A 471 4.60 -14.97 -16.61
CA HIS A 471 5.61 -14.70 -17.64
C HIS A 471 5.92 -13.19 -17.83
N ILE A 472 5.16 -12.30 -17.19
CA ILE A 472 5.37 -10.85 -17.28
C ILE A 472 6.59 -10.39 -16.47
N TRP A 473 6.89 -11.06 -15.36
CA TRP A 473 8.04 -10.69 -14.53
C TRP A 473 9.39 -10.81 -15.25
N PRO A 474 9.69 -11.90 -15.98
CA PRO A 474 10.86 -11.97 -16.85
C PRO A 474 10.96 -10.85 -17.90
N VAL A 475 9.81 -10.38 -18.43
CA VAL A 475 9.78 -9.25 -19.37
C VAL A 475 10.22 -7.97 -18.67
N LEU A 476 9.66 -7.67 -17.50
CA LEU A 476 10.02 -6.50 -16.72
C LEU A 476 11.47 -6.55 -16.22
N GLU A 477 11.96 -7.70 -15.78
CA GLU A 477 13.36 -7.87 -15.40
C GLU A 477 14.29 -7.53 -16.56
N LYS A 478 14.04 -8.12 -17.74
CA LYS A 478 14.83 -7.85 -18.95
C LYS A 478 14.80 -6.36 -19.31
N GLU A 479 13.64 -5.73 -19.21
CA GLU A 479 13.49 -4.33 -19.63
C GLU A 479 14.00 -3.32 -18.60
N LEU A 480 13.98 -3.63 -17.30
CA LEU A 480 14.35 -2.67 -16.24
C LEU A 480 15.76 -2.90 -15.67
N LYS A 481 16.28 -4.14 -15.73
CA LYS A 481 17.56 -4.52 -15.10
C LYS A 481 18.73 -4.64 -16.07
N ALA A 482 18.46 -4.74 -17.37
CA ALA A 482 19.54 -4.80 -18.36
C ALA A 482 20.37 -3.51 -18.33
N LYS A 483 21.71 -3.65 -18.17
CA LYS A 483 22.64 -2.53 -18.29
C LYS A 483 22.53 -1.91 -19.69
N PRO A 484 22.61 -0.57 -19.84
CA PRO A 484 22.69 0.06 -21.15
C PRO A 484 23.84 -0.58 -21.93
N LYS A 485 23.58 -1.02 -23.18
CA LYS A 485 24.70 -1.34 -24.08
C LYS A 485 25.48 -0.05 -24.27
N VAL A 486 26.66 0.05 -23.67
CA VAL A 486 27.61 1.13 -23.95
C VAL A 486 27.91 1.03 -25.45
N SER A 487 27.38 1.95 -26.25
CA SER A 487 27.81 2.07 -27.63
C SER A 487 29.29 2.44 -27.56
N LYS A 488 30.18 1.53 -27.94
CA LYS A 488 31.54 1.90 -28.32
C LYS A 488 31.40 2.89 -29.48
N LYS A 489 31.57 4.18 -29.20
CA LYS A 489 31.82 5.18 -30.23
C LYS A 489 33.28 5.11 -30.63
#